data_AF-A0A524M1Q7-F1
#
_entry.id   AF-A0A524M1Q7-F1
#
_cell.length_a   1.000
_cell.length_b   1.000
_cell.length_c   1.000
_cell.angle_alpha   90.00
_cell.angle_beta   90.00
_cell.angle_gamma   90.00
#
_symmetry.space_group_name_H-M   'P 1'
#
loop_
_entity.id
_entity.type
_entity.pdbx_description
1 polymer ?
#
loop_
_entity_poly.entity_id
_entity_poly.type
_entity_poly.pdbx_seq_one_letter_code
_entity_poly.pdbx_strand_id
1 'polypeptide(L)'
;MLTRDGRGRIVLSLVVFFCGVLLLYLSDPPWSTPNAAISFYSVLAFLCVTMTASAATKIRTDPAPTNRWFIAGTSYASIVFCGAAVYYGFFNESPVAHSLSSGIFLNLFAFAITGIIMFVFSYVESYDVKKTSILYHERITPVVVAVGSILFLIMLVATRVILDQFVFLIAGYIVGAVAVVTYLGAGYYMYQLKASDSVHDSFRLCIAFWLLAGASANHILILPYPSSLWIISMSLMGISFLYANVATSYTFLVNVGVQKNLAYGVTVFLSAIVVVPFVASRILAGVFLTSMFVEIGAKVIIHLAAAILAGASAYAFHDRIKYRPSPGQMWIIILLLYWTAAEIVLMASHILPGYSIEVETKVPYIFGAFASAIVIPMAVRRTLSPQKSKQRKLTQVYILTLIFSIVAITAGEVVRIQFLSIFGLSAATAISTAIMLGLSYLSLFALLTYVLLLSSASGGKLSFNSLGAGLVSVWIVITILKANYDTWTIGWWSAEILMILAIIVFTFILVRMFIVESNRSVKREKRAIAFSKFLSEQIAVHQTAAIDALSSISMDTKTGNSVLGSVSNAMSDISRANE
;
A
#
# COMPACT_ATOMS: atom_id res chain seq x y z
N MET A 1 8.50 15.71 -21.44
CA MET A 1 9.49 16.80 -21.28
C MET A 1 10.09 16.72 -19.87
N LEU A 2 11.26 16.09 -19.69
CA LEU A 2 12.00 16.13 -18.43
C LEU A 2 12.80 17.43 -18.42
N THR A 3 12.46 18.36 -17.53
CA THR A 3 13.25 19.58 -17.33
C THR A 3 14.68 19.22 -16.91
N ARG A 4 15.62 20.16 -17.10
CA ARG A 4 17.03 20.04 -16.66
C ARG A 4 17.13 19.58 -15.18
N ASP A 5 16.15 19.97 -14.35
CA ASP A 5 15.98 19.55 -12.96
C ASP A 5 15.69 18.05 -12.77
N GLY A 6 14.96 17.42 -13.68
CA GLY A 6 14.63 16.00 -13.61
C GLY A 6 15.86 15.11 -13.80
N ARG A 7 16.81 15.54 -14.64
CA ARG A 7 18.10 14.84 -14.86
C ARG A 7 19.05 15.03 -13.68
N GLY A 8 19.12 16.23 -13.11
CA GLY A 8 19.93 16.50 -11.92
C GLY A 8 19.52 15.66 -10.70
N ARG A 9 18.21 15.47 -10.50
CA ARG A 9 17.68 14.60 -9.42
C ARG A 9 18.08 13.14 -9.61
N ILE A 10 18.11 12.64 -10.84
CA ILE A 10 18.49 11.24 -11.14
C ILE A 10 19.98 11.02 -10.87
N VAL A 11 20.85 11.93 -11.30
CA VAL A 11 22.29 11.86 -11.02
C VAL A 11 22.54 11.92 -9.51
N LEU A 12 21.85 12.82 -8.80
CA LEU A 12 21.93 12.90 -7.34
C LEU A 12 21.44 11.59 -6.68
N SER A 13 20.33 11.00 -7.15
CA SER A 13 19.85 9.71 -6.64
C SER A 13 20.82 8.56 -6.88
N LEU A 14 21.50 8.52 -8.04
CA LEU A 14 22.52 7.52 -8.35
C LEU A 14 23.79 7.70 -7.50
N VAL A 15 24.20 8.94 -7.23
CA VAL A 15 25.34 9.26 -6.36
C VAL A 15 25.04 8.89 -4.91
N VAL A 16 23.89 9.34 -4.38
CA VAL A 16 23.44 8.97 -3.03
C VAL A 16 23.32 7.46 -2.90
N PHE A 17 22.84 6.78 -3.95
CA PHE A 17 22.79 5.33 -4.00
C PHE A 17 24.18 4.68 -3.94
N PHE A 18 25.12 5.12 -4.79
CA PHE A 18 26.46 4.56 -4.81
C PHE A 18 27.12 4.70 -3.44
N CYS A 19 26.98 5.87 -2.81
CA CYS A 19 27.43 6.10 -1.43
C CYS A 19 26.70 5.21 -0.42
N GLY A 20 25.40 5.00 -0.56
CA GLY A 20 24.60 4.14 0.33
C GLY A 20 25.00 2.66 0.23
N VAL A 21 25.20 2.13 -0.98
CA VAL A 21 25.68 0.76 -1.18
C VAL A 21 27.11 0.60 -0.72
N LEU A 22 27.96 1.59 -0.95
CA LEU A 22 29.32 1.60 -0.44
C LEU A 22 29.32 1.56 1.09
N LEU A 23 28.47 2.36 1.75
CA LEU A 23 28.33 2.35 3.21
C LEU A 23 27.80 1.02 3.73
N LEU A 24 26.80 0.42 3.06
CA LEU A 24 26.31 -0.92 3.41
C LEU A 24 27.44 -1.95 3.27
N TYR A 25 28.16 -1.96 2.16
CA TYR A 25 29.29 -2.85 1.96
C TYR A 25 30.39 -2.66 3.02
N LEU A 26 30.78 -1.41 3.30
CA LEU A 26 31.84 -1.06 4.24
C LEU A 26 31.45 -1.26 5.71
N SER A 27 30.17 -1.38 6.05
CA SER A 27 29.75 -1.51 7.44
C SER A 27 30.07 -2.86 8.10
N ASP A 28 30.48 -3.86 7.31
CA ASP A 28 30.94 -5.19 7.76
C ASP A 28 30.08 -5.95 8.81
N PRO A 29 28.73 -5.81 8.91
CA PRO A 29 27.95 -6.73 9.75
C PRO A 29 27.89 -8.13 9.10
N PRO A 30 27.50 -9.17 9.85
CA PRO A 30 27.29 -10.50 9.29
C PRO A 30 26.06 -10.51 8.37
N TRP A 31 26.27 -10.12 7.11
CA TRP A 31 25.29 -10.12 6.03
C TRP A 31 24.81 -11.52 5.65
N SER A 32 25.49 -12.54 6.16
CA SER A 32 25.14 -13.96 6.06
C SER A 32 24.12 -14.41 7.12
N THR A 33 23.42 -13.49 7.79
CA THR A 33 22.36 -13.85 8.75
C THR A 33 21.00 -14.07 8.09
N PRO A 34 20.19 -15.06 8.54
CA PRO A 34 18.82 -15.27 8.04
C PRO A 34 17.96 -14.01 8.12
N ASN A 35 18.07 -13.27 9.23
CA ASN A 35 17.37 -12.01 9.43
C ASN A 35 17.68 -11.00 8.32
N ALA A 36 18.94 -10.90 7.87
CA ALA A 36 19.32 -10.00 6.77
C ALA A 36 18.68 -10.42 5.43
N ALA A 37 18.64 -11.72 5.14
CA ALA A 37 17.99 -12.22 3.93
C ALA A 37 16.48 -11.95 3.92
N ILE A 38 15.76 -12.32 4.98
CA ILE A 38 14.31 -12.07 5.15
C ILE A 38 14.00 -10.59 4.91
N SER A 39 14.80 -9.75 5.53
CA SER A 39 14.77 -8.31 5.43
C SER A 39 14.92 -7.75 4.00
N PHE A 40 15.98 -8.13 3.27
CA PHE A 40 16.17 -7.68 1.88
C PHE A 40 15.05 -8.16 0.97
N TYR A 41 14.65 -9.43 1.09
CA TYR A 41 13.54 -9.98 0.32
C TYR A 41 12.21 -9.30 0.65
N SER A 42 11.99 -8.93 1.92
CA SER A 42 10.81 -8.18 2.34
C SER A 42 10.73 -6.78 1.73
N VAL A 43 11.85 -6.06 1.66
CA VAL A 43 11.90 -4.75 0.98
C VAL A 43 11.64 -4.90 -0.53
N LEU A 44 12.27 -5.88 -1.18
CA LEU A 44 12.07 -6.14 -2.60
C LEU A 44 10.63 -6.56 -2.91
N ALA A 45 10.04 -7.40 -2.05
CA ALA A 45 8.64 -7.79 -2.10
C ALA A 45 7.72 -6.58 -1.99
N PHE A 46 7.94 -5.69 -1.01
CA PHE A 46 7.18 -4.46 -0.86
C PHE A 46 7.24 -3.59 -2.13
N LEU A 47 8.44 -3.37 -2.68
CA LEU A 47 8.61 -2.58 -3.90
C LEU A 47 7.90 -3.23 -5.08
N CYS A 48 7.97 -4.55 -5.24
CA CYS A 48 7.23 -5.27 -6.29
C CYS A 48 5.72 -5.20 -6.12
N VAL A 49 5.21 -5.31 -4.89
CA VAL A 49 3.77 -5.13 -4.59
C VAL A 49 3.33 -3.71 -4.97
N THR A 50 4.12 -2.69 -4.64
CA THR A 50 3.79 -1.29 -4.97
C THR A 50 3.73 -1.03 -6.47
N MET A 51 4.69 -1.57 -7.23
CA MET A 51 4.67 -1.52 -8.69
C MET A 51 3.45 -2.25 -9.26
N THR A 52 3.15 -3.44 -8.72
CA THR A 52 2.04 -4.28 -9.18
C THR A 52 0.69 -3.60 -8.94
N ALA A 53 0.48 -3.01 -7.76
CA ALA A 53 -0.75 -2.27 -7.45
C ALA A 53 -0.94 -1.06 -8.39
N SER A 54 0.15 -0.37 -8.71
CA SER A 54 0.14 0.80 -9.58
C SER A 54 -0.14 0.43 -11.03
N ALA A 55 0.50 -0.62 -11.52
CA ALA A 55 0.24 -1.20 -12.83
C ALA A 55 -1.19 -1.77 -12.95
N ALA A 56 -1.70 -2.45 -11.92
CA ALA A 56 -3.07 -2.94 -11.84
C ALA A 56 -4.11 -1.84 -11.92
N THR A 57 -3.84 -0.71 -11.28
CA THR A 57 -4.74 0.45 -11.37
C THR A 57 -4.71 1.07 -12.76
N LYS A 58 -3.52 1.10 -13.40
CA LYS A 58 -3.34 1.62 -14.75
C LYS A 58 -4.07 0.81 -15.82
N ILE A 59 -4.13 -0.52 -15.72
CA ILE A 59 -4.92 -1.36 -16.66
C ILE A 59 -6.40 -0.97 -16.69
N ARG A 60 -6.94 -0.47 -15.57
CA ARG A 60 -8.35 -0.08 -15.51
C ARG A 60 -8.63 1.20 -16.29
N THR A 61 -7.65 2.10 -16.36
CA THR A 61 -7.74 3.32 -17.16
C THR A 61 -7.36 3.07 -18.62
N ASP A 62 -6.40 2.18 -18.86
CA ASP A 62 -5.88 1.85 -20.17
C ASP A 62 -5.59 0.32 -20.27
N PRO A 63 -6.51 -0.46 -20.85
CA PRO A 63 -6.40 -1.92 -20.90
C PRO A 63 -5.43 -2.44 -21.98
N ALA A 64 -4.49 -1.61 -22.45
CA ALA A 64 -3.46 -2.00 -23.41
C ALA A 64 -2.72 -3.29 -23.02
N PRO A 65 -2.32 -4.12 -24.00
CA PRO A 65 -1.60 -5.37 -23.73
C PRO A 65 -0.26 -5.14 -23.02
N THR A 66 0.36 -3.98 -23.22
CA THR A 66 1.63 -3.60 -22.59
C THR A 66 1.52 -3.53 -21.07
N ASN A 67 0.50 -2.83 -20.57
CA ASN A 67 0.22 -2.75 -19.14
C ASN A 67 -0.03 -4.15 -18.54
N ARG A 68 -0.63 -5.10 -19.30
CA ARG A 68 -0.83 -6.50 -18.86
C ARG A 68 0.49 -7.24 -18.69
N TRP A 69 1.39 -7.18 -19.67
CA TRP A 69 2.71 -7.80 -19.58
C TRP A 69 3.56 -7.20 -18.45
N PHE A 70 3.46 -5.89 -18.23
CA PHE A 70 4.13 -5.23 -17.11
C PHE A 70 3.60 -5.78 -15.76
N ILE A 71 2.28 -5.91 -15.59
CA ILE A 71 1.69 -6.55 -14.40
C ILE A 71 2.16 -7.99 -14.25
N ALA A 72 2.22 -8.78 -15.32
CA ALA A 72 2.70 -10.16 -15.21
C ALA A 72 4.10 -10.20 -14.59
N GLY A 73 5.01 -9.35 -15.10
CA GLY A 73 6.38 -9.31 -14.61
C GLY A 73 6.47 -8.87 -13.16
N THR A 74 5.76 -7.79 -12.78
CA THR A 74 5.80 -7.30 -11.39
C THR A 74 5.07 -8.23 -10.42
N SER A 75 3.98 -8.88 -10.84
CA SER A 75 3.21 -9.83 -10.02
C SER A 75 4.01 -11.10 -9.78
N TYR A 76 4.65 -11.65 -10.81
CA TYR A 76 5.55 -12.79 -10.68
C TYR A 76 6.70 -12.48 -9.72
N ALA A 77 7.39 -11.35 -9.93
CA ALA A 77 8.47 -10.91 -9.03
C ALA A 77 7.97 -10.72 -7.59
N SER A 78 6.78 -10.13 -7.42
CA SER A 78 6.15 -9.99 -6.10
C SER A 78 5.88 -11.34 -5.44
N ILE A 79 5.34 -12.32 -6.16
CA ILE A 79 5.08 -13.67 -5.63
C ILE A 79 6.39 -14.33 -5.21
N VAL A 80 7.43 -14.25 -6.04
CA VAL A 80 8.74 -14.84 -5.76
C VAL A 80 9.39 -14.21 -4.53
N PHE A 81 9.45 -12.87 -4.43
CA PHE A 81 10.09 -12.22 -3.28
C PHE A 81 9.27 -12.33 -2.00
N CYS A 82 7.94 -12.23 -2.06
CA CYS A 82 7.07 -12.52 -0.91
C CYS A 82 7.27 -13.96 -0.45
N GLY A 83 7.30 -14.91 -1.40
CA GLY A 83 7.53 -16.33 -1.13
C GLY A 83 8.90 -16.58 -0.52
N ALA A 84 9.95 -15.93 -1.02
CA ALA A 84 11.30 -16.01 -0.47
C ALA A 84 11.36 -15.46 0.97
N ALA A 85 10.76 -14.29 1.24
CA ALA A 85 10.71 -13.73 2.59
C ALA A 85 9.99 -14.65 3.58
N VAL A 86 8.85 -15.23 3.16
CA VAL A 86 8.10 -16.22 3.96
C VAL A 86 8.91 -17.50 4.16
N TYR A 87 9.56 -18.00 3.11
CA TYR A 87 10.36 -19.22 3.14
C TYR A 87 11.53 -19.09 4.12
N TYR A 88 12.33 -18.02 4.00
CA TYR A 88 13.46 -17.81 4.91
C TYR A 88 13.00 -17.54 6.35
N GLY A 89 11.85 -16.88 6.54
CA GLY A 89 11.24 -16.71 7.86
C GLY A 89 10.71 -18.01 8.47
N PHE A 90 10.28 -18.97 7.64
CA PHE A 90 9.75 -20.24 8.10
C PHE A 90 10.85 -21.25 8.44
N PHE A 91 11.84 -21.40 7.57
CA PHE A 91 12.85 -22.45 7.71
C PHE A 91 14.01 -22.04 8.61
N ASN A 92 14.20 -20.73 8.87
CA ASN A 92 15.31 -20.18 9.66
C ASN A 92 16.67 -20.83 9.33
N GLU A 93 16.85 -21.25 8.07
CA GLU A 93 17.98 -22.08 7.67
C GLU A 93 19.25 -21.22 7.56
N SER A 94 20.30 -21.69 8.24
CA SER A 94 21.69 -21.34 7.95
C SER A 94 22.24 -22.46 7.07
N PRO A 95 22.30 -22.32 5.74
CA PRO A 95 22.96 -21.19 5.07
C PRO A 95 22.00 -20.26 4.30
N VAL A 96 22.26 -18.94 4.32
CA VAL A 96 21.54 -17.94 3.50
C VAL A 96 21.52 -18.36 2.03
N ALA A 97 20.45 -18.06 1.29
CA ALA A 97 20.30 -18.33 -0.16
C ALA A 97 21.58 -18.09 -0.98
N HIS A 98 22.36 -17.10 -0.59
CA HIS A 98 23.54 -16.60 -1.29
C HIS A 98 24.86 -17.15 -0.75
N SER A 99 24.81 -18.18 0.09
CA SER A 99 26.01 -18.89 0.58
C SER A 99 26.21 -20.25 -0.10
N LEU A 100 25.23 -20.69 -0.92
CA LEU A 100 25.33 -21.86 -1.77
C LEU A 100 25.01 -21.48 -3.23
N SER A 101 25.67 -22.14 -4.19
CA SER A 101 25.44 -21.89 -5.61
C SER A 101 24.00 -22.23 -6.03
N SER A 102 23.36 -23.21 -5.38
CA SER A 102 21.95 -23.56 -5.61
C SER A 102 20.98 -22.41 -5.32
N GLY A 103 21.20 -21.63 -4.26
CA GLY A 103 20.34 -20.49 -3.95
C GLY A 103 20.64 -19.26 -4.80
N ILE A 104 21.90 -19.05 -5.22
CA ILE A 104 22.23 -18.05 -6.26
C ILE A 104 21.55 -18.41 -7.58
N PHE A 105 21.58 -19.69 -7.97
CA PHE A 105 20.86 -20.22 -9.13
C PHE A 105 19.36 -19.91 -9.08
N LEU A 106 18.68 -20.12 -7.94
CA LEU A 106 17.25 -19.80 -7.82
C LEU A 106 16.96 -18.31 -8.08
N ASN A 107 17.81 -17.42 -7.59
CA ASN A 107 17.66 -15.99 -7.86
C ASN A 107 17.86 -15.68 -9.35
N LEU A 108 18.88 -16.25 -9.98
CA LEU A 108 19.11 -16.11 -11.43
C LEU A 108 17.96 -16.70 -12.25
N PHE A 109 17.36 -17.81 -11.82
CA PHE A 109 16.20 -18.41 -12.45
C PHE A 109 14.97 -17.50 -12.37
N ALA A 110 14.71 -16.89 -11.21
CA ALA A 110 13.67 -15.88 -11.06
C ALA A 110 13.92 -14.64 -11.94
N PHE A 111 15.18 -14.19 -12.06
CA PHE A 111 15.54 -13.11 -12.98
C PHE A 111 15.39 -13.48 -14.44
N ALA A 112 15.68 -14.72 -14.83
CA ALA A 112 15.48 -15.16 -16.19
C ALA A 112 14.00 -15.10 -16.58
N ILE A 113 13.11 -15.63 -15.73
CA ILE A 113 11.65 -15.59 -15.98
C ILE A 113 11.16 -14.13 -16.00
N THR A 114 11.52 -13.33 -14.99
CA THR A 114 11.11 -11.93 -14.94
C THR A 114 11.67 -11.13 -16.11
N GLY A 115 12.93 -11.36 -16.48
CA GLY A 115 13.62 -10.72 -17.61
C GLY A 115 12.95 -11.04 -18.94
N ILE A 116 12.59 -12.30 -19.19
CA ILE A 116 11.82 -12.70 -20.37
C ILE A 116 10.48 -11.95 -20.43
N ILE A 117 9.75 -11.88 -19.31
CA ILE A 117 8.47 -11.17 -19.25
C ILE A 117 8.65 -9.66 -19.52
N MET A 118 9.68 -9.04 -18.92
CA MET A 118 9.98 -7.62 -19.12
C MET A 118 10.49 -7.31 -20.54
N PHE A 119 11.17 -8.26 -21.17
CA PHE A 119 11.53 -8.19 -22.58
C PHE A 119 10.29 -8.21 -23.47
N VAL A 120 9.36 -9.14 -23.24
CA VAL A 120 8.08 -9.18 -23.98
C VAL A 120 7.29 -7.89 -23.75
N PHE A 121 7.19 -7.40 -22.52
CA PHE A 121 6.60 -6.11 -22.22
C PHE A 121 7.22 -4.99 -23.08
N SER A 122 8.55 -4.90 -23.11
CA SER A 122 9.24 -3.83 -23.82
C SER A 122 9.11 -3.93 -25.34
N TYR A 123 9.07 -5.16 -25.85
CA TYR A 123 8.81 -5.44 -27.26
C TYR A 123 7.38 -5.04 -27.67
N VAL A 124 6.37 -5.41 -26.88
CA VAL A 124 4.96 -5.06 -27.14
C VAL A 124 4.73 -3.54 -27.04
N GLU A 125 5.46 -2.84 -26.18
CA GLU A 125 5.39 -1.37 -26.08
C GLU A 125 6.08 -0.68 -27.27
N SER A 126 7.18 -1.27 -27.79
CA SER A 126 7.96 -0.66 -28.88
C SER A 126 7.40 -0.93 -30.28
N TYR A 127 6.59 -1.98 -30.43
CA TYR A 127 6.04 -2.41 -31.72
C TYR A 127 4.52 -2.61 -31.64
N ASP A 128 3.80 -2.15 -32.66
CA ASP A 128 2.36 -2.37 -32.78
C ASP A 128 2.04 -3.86 -32.99
N VAL A 129 1.64 -4.52 -31.91
CA VAL A 129 1.24 -5.93 -31.94
C VAL A 129 -0.19 -6.07 -32.46
N LYS A 130 -0.36 -6.89 -33.50
CA LYS A 130 -1.68 -7.21 -34.08
C LYS A 130 -2.60 -7.80 -33.00
N LYS A 131 -3.88 -7.36 -32.99
CA LYS A 131 -4.92 -7.86 -32.06
C LYS A 131 -5.15 -9.38 -32.13
N THR A 132 -4.79 -10.01 -33.25
CA THR A 132 -4.89 -11.47 -33.44
C THR A 132 -3.71 -12.25 -32.82
N SER A 133 -2.64 -11.56 -32.40
CA SER A 133 -1.49 -12.18 -31.77
C SER A 133 -1.85 -12.75 -30.41
N ILE A 134 -1.24 -13.89 -30.07
CA ILE A 134 -1.31 -14.48 -28.73
C ILE A 134 -0.94 -13.42 -27.68
N LEU A 135 0.07 -12.58 -27.93
CA LEU A 135 0.53 -11.55 -26.99
C LEU A 135 -0.54 -10.50 -26.59
N TYR A 136 -1.62 -10.37 -27.36
CA TYR A 136 -2.72 -9.45 -27.07
C TYR A 136 -3.80 -10.06 -26.14
N HIS A 137 -3.82 -11.39 -26.00
CA HIS A 137 -4.94 -12.11 -25.40
C HIS A 137 -4.92 -12.03 -23.85
N GLU A 138 -6.06 -11.63 -23.26
CA GLU A 138 -6.22 -11.33 -21.83
C GLU A 138 -5.78 -12.45 -20.89
N ARG A 139 -6.13 -13.69 -21.24
CA ARG A 139 -5.89 -14.86 -20.39
C ARG A 139 -4.43 -15.30 -20.32
N ILE A 140 -3.54 -14.84 -21.19
CA ILE A 140 -2.14 -15.30 -21.18
C ILE A 140 -1.38 -14.73 -20.02
N THR A 141 -1.62 -13.48 -19.67
CA THR A 141 -0.95 -12.80 -18.57
C THR A 141 -1.04 -13.59 -17.25
N PRO A 142 -2.24 -13.97 -16.75
CA PRO A 142 -2.33 -14.79 -15.54
C PRO A 142 -1.76 -16.21 -15.72
N VAL A 143 -1.86 -16.80 -16.92
CA VAL A 143 -1.26 -18.11 -17.22
C VAL A 143 0.26 -18.06 -17.13
N VAL A 144 0.91 -17.04 -17.69
CA VAL A 144 2.36 -16.84 -17.62
C VAL A 144 2.82 -16.66 -16.18
N VAL A 145 2.11 -15.88 -15.38
CA VAL A 145 2.41 -15.71 -13.95
C VAL A 145 2.27 -17.04 -13.20
N ALA A 146 1.18 -17.78 -13.44
CA ALA A 146 0.94 -19.07 -12.79
C ALA A 146 2.00 -20.11 -13.17
N VAL A 147 2.29 -20.27 -14.46
CA VAL A 147 3.32 -21.20 -14.96
C VAL A 147 4.70 -20.81 -14.44
N GLY A 148 5.08 -19.52 -14.51
CA GLY A 148 6.35 -19.04 -13.98
C GLY A 148 6.49 -19.30 -12.47
N SER A 149 5.43 -19.08 -11.70
CA SER A 149 5.42 -19.33 -10.25
C SER A 149 5.50 -20.82 -9.91
N ILE A 150 4.80 -21.67 -10.67
CA ILE A 150 4.88 -23.14 -10.53
C ILE A 150 6.28 -23.64 -10.89
N LEU A 151 6.87 -23.15 -11.99
CA LEU A 151 8.23 -23.50 -12.38
C LEU A 151 9.25 -23.09 -11.30
N PHE A 152 9.10 -21.89 -10.74
CA PHE A 152 9.95 -21.45 -9.63
C PHE A 152 9.80 -22.36 -8.40
N LEU A 153 8.57 -22.76 -8.05
CA LEU A 153 8.32 -23.68 -6.95
C LEU A 153 8.94 -25.08 -7.20
N ILE A 154 8.79 -25.61 -8.41
CA ILE A 154 9.41 -26.89 -8.81
C ILE A 154 10.93 -26.78 -8.67
N MET A 155 11.54 -25.70 -9.14
CA MET A 155 12.98 -25.49 -9.02
C MET A 155 13.42 -25.33 -7.56
N LEU A 156 12.65 -24.61 -6.75
CA LEU A 156 12.89 -24.50 -5.30
C LEU A 156 12.94 -25.89 -4.65
N VAL A 157 12.00 -26.79 -4.98
CA VAL A 157 12.03 -28.18 -4.50
C VAL A 157 13.21 -28.95 -5.09
N ALA A 158 13.48 -28.82 -6.38
CA ALA A 158 14.58 -29.52 -7.07
C ALA A 158 15.95 -29.18 -6.45
N THR A 159 16.17 -27.93 -6.03
CA THR A 159 17.42 -27.52 -5.36
C THR A 159 17.67 -28.21 -4.01
N ARG A 160 16.65 -28.86 -3.44
CA ARG A 160 16.77 -29.64 -2.20
C ARG A 160 17.00 -31.12 -2.44
N VAL A 161 16.62 -31.62 -3.61
CA VAL A 161 16.76 -33.04 -3.97
C VAL A 161 18.10 -33.27 -4.67
N ILE A 162 18.50 -32.37 -5.57
CA ILE A 162 19.76 -32.46 -6.30
C ILE A 162 20.85 -31.83 -5.42
N LEU A 163 21.84 -32.63 -5.03
CA LEU A 163 22.94 -32.17 -4.16
C LEU A 163 24.20 -31.76 -4.94
N ASP A 164 24.26 -32.05 -6.24
CA ASP A 164 25.41 -31.73 -7.08
C ASP A 164 25.47 -30.22 -7.41
N GLN A 165 26.45 -29.54 -6.82
CA GLN A 165 26.68 -28.10 -7.04
C GLN A 165 27.11 -27.79 -8.49
N PHE A 166 27.72 -28.75 -9.20
CA PHE A 166 28.17 -28.53 -10.58
C PHE A 166 27.00 -28.34 -11.54
N VAL A 167 25.89 -29.06 -11.31
CA VAL A 167 24.64 -28.88 -12.08
C VAL A 167 24.09 -27.46 -11.91
N PHE A 168 24.07 -26.94 -10.67
CA PHE A 168 23.61 -25.57 -10.40
C PHE A 168 24.54 -24.50 -10.96
N LEU A 169 25.83 -24.78 -11.05
CA LEU A 169 26.81 -23.88 -11.64
C LEU A 169 26.56 -23.71 -13.15
N ILE A 170 26.45 -24.82 -13.89
CA ILE A 170 26.16 -24.78 -15.33
C ILE A 170 24.78 -24.16 -15.58
N ALA A 171 23.74 -24.65 -14.90
CA ALA A 171 22.39 -24.13 -15.06
C ALA A 171 22.33 -22.64 -14.70
N GLY A 172 23.03 -22.23 -13.64
CA GLY A 172 23.15 -20.84 -13.18
C GLY A 172 23.78 -19.92 -14.21
N TYR A 173 24.86 -20.33 -14.87
CA TYR A 173 25.45 -19.54 -15.96
C TYR A 173 24.48 -19.36 -17.13
N ILE A 174 23.76 -20.42 -17.52
CA ILE A 174 22.80 -20.36 -18.63
C ILE A 174 21.64 -19.42 -18.28
N VAL A 175 20.97 -19.64 -17.15
CA VAL A 175 19.80 -18.81 -16.77
C VAL A 175 20.23 -17.38 -16.44
N GLY A 176 21.43 -17.18 -15.88
CA GLY A 176 22.00 -15.87 -15.67
C GLY A 176 22.28 -15.13 -16.97
N ALA A 177 22.86 -15.78 -17.97
CA ALA A 177 23.08 -15.18 -19.29
C ALA A 177 21.74 -14.78 -19.94
N VAL A 178 20.71 -15.63 -19.84
CA VAL A 178 19.35 -15.31 -20.30
C VAL A 178 18.81 -14.07 -19.57
N ALA A 179 18.95 -13.99 -18.25
CA ALA A 179 18.51 -12.84 -17.46
C ALA A 179 19.20 -11.54 -17.91
N VAL A 180 20.53 -11.55 -18.06
CA VAL A 180 21.31 -10.38 -18.51
C VAL A 180 20.87 -9.94 -19.91
N VAL A 181 20.81 -10.87 -20.87
CA VAL A 181 20.45 -10.56 -22.27
C VAL A 181 19.03 -10.02 -22.36
N THR A 182 18.07 -10.63 -21.66
CA THR A 182 16.67 -10.20 -21.72
C THR A 182 16.45 -8.83 -21.06
N TYR A 183 17.11 -8.53 -19.93
CA TYR A 183 17.04 -7.21 -19.32
C TYR A 183 17.77 -6.13 -20.13
N LEU A 184 18.93 -6.44 -20.73
CA LEU A 184 19.60 -5.51 -21.66
C LEU A 184 18.72 -5.24 -22.88
N GLY A 185 18.11 -6.27 -23.46
CA GLY A 185 17.17 -6.14 -24.57
C GLY A 185 15.92 -5.32 -24.20
N ALA A 186 15.35 -5.55 -23.02
CA ALA A 186 14.23 -4.77 -22.49
C ALA A 186 14.61 -3.28 -22.34
N GLY A 187 15.77 -3.01 -21.76
CA GLY A 187 16.31 -1.65 -21.62
C GLY A 187 16.60 -0.98 -22.96
N TYR A 188 17.10 -1.73 -23.93
CA TYR A 188 17.37 -1.24 -25.30
C TYR A 188 16.07 -0.83 -26.02
N TYR A 189 15.04 -1.67 -25.97
CA TYR A 189 13.73 -1.32 -26.55
C TYR A 189 13.11 -0.08 -25.87
N MET A 190 13.17 0.00 -24.54
CA MET A 190 12.73 1.19 -23.81
C MET A 190 13.53 2.46 -24.15
N TYR A 191 14.82 2.32 -24.49
CA TYR A 191 15.65 3.44 -24.92
C TYR A 191 15.25 3.97 -26.30
N GLN A 192 14.80 3.09 -27.20
CA GLN A 192 14.37 3.48 -28.55
C GLN A 192 13.02 4.22 -28.57
N LEU A 193 12.18 4.01 -27.55
CA LEU A 193 10.89 4.69 -27.43
C LEU A 193 11.07 6.20 -27.23
N LYS A 194 10.41 7.00 -28.07
CA LYS A 194 10.34 8.45 -27.86
C LYS A 194 9.45 8.74 -26.64
N ALA A 195 9.80 9.77 -25.89
CA ALA A 195 9.12 10.13 -24.64
C ALA A 195 7.63 10.52 -24.78
N SER A 196 7.10 10.64 -26.00
CA SER A 196 5.68 10.87 -26.29
C SER A 196 4.87 9.60 -26.53
N ASP A 197 5.53 8.48 -26.80
CA ASP A 197 4.89 7.32 -27.43
C ASP A 197 4.54 6.23 -26.41
N SER A 198 5.13 6.29 -25.20
CA SER A 198 4.89 5.32 -24.14
C SER A 198 3.96 5.85 -23.06
N VAL A 199 3.13 4.95 -22.54
CA VAL A 199 2.28 5.23 -21.38
C VAL A 199 3.11 5.27 -20.07
N HIS A 200 4.37 4.83 -20.11
CA HIS A 200 5.30 4.81 -19.00
C HIS A 200 6.45 5.80 -19.22
N ASP A 201 7.18 6.13 -18.15
CA ASP A 201 8.44 6.87 -18.27
C ASP A 201 9.55 5.93 -18.78
N SER A 202 9.65 5.78 -20.11
CA SER A 202 10.56 4.83 -20.78
C SER A 202 12.01 5.02 -20.38
N PHE A 203 12.44 6.26 -20.09
CA PHE A 203 13.80 6.54 -19.65
C PHE A 203 14.11 5.93 -18.28
N ARG A 204 13.20 6.07 -17.32
CA ARG A 204 13.36 5.46 -15.99
C ARG A 204 13.24 3.95 -16.03
N LEU A 205 12.37 3.40 -16.89
CA LEU A 205 12.29 1.96 -17.11
C LEU A 205 13.56 1.39 -17.75
N CYS A 206 14.16 2.11 -18.71
CA CYS A 206 15.45 1.75 -19.30
C CYS A 206 16.54 1.61 -18.22
N ILE A 207 16.69 2.62 -17.36
CA ILE A 207 17.63 2.58 -16.23
C ILE A 207 17.30 1.40 -15.30
N ALA A 208 16.02 1.20 -14.96
CA ALA A 208 15.60 0.09 -14.11
C ALA A 208 16.01 -1.28 -14.70
N PHE A 209 15.79 -1.50 -15.99
CA PHE A 209 16.16 -2.76 -16.65
C PHE A 209 17.67 -2.95 -16.74
N TRP A 210 18.45 -1.91 -17.02
CA TRP A 210 19.92 -2.01 -16.98
C TRP A 210 20.46 -2.30 -15.59
N LEU A 211 19.86 -1.75 -14.54
CA LEU A 211 20.22 -2.09 -13.15
C LEU A 211 19.91 -3.57 -12.82
N LEU A 212 18.81 -4.13 -13.34
CA LEU A 212 18.51 -5.57 -13.18
C LEU A 212 19.44 -6.47 -13.99
N ALA A 213 19.88 -6.02 -15.17
CA ALA A 213 20.94 -6.70 -15.92
C ALA A 213 22.24 -6.70 -15.11
N GLY A 214 22.62 -5.57 -14.50
CA GLY A 214 23.77 -5.47 -13.60
C GLY A 214 23.65 -6.37 -12.36
N ALA A 215 22.47 -6.42 -11.74
CA ALA A 215 22.20 -7.32 -10.61
C ALA A 215 22.32 -8.80 -11.01
N SER A 216 21.86 -9.15 -12.22
CA SER A 216 21.97 -10.51 -12.77
C SER A 216 23.44 -10.86 -13.07
N ALA A 217 24.18 -9.94 -13.69
CA ALA A 217 25.61 -10.11 -13.96
C ALA A 217 26.42 -10.29 -12.68
N ASN A 218 26.13 -9.50 -11.64
CA ASN A 218 26.80 -9.68 -10.35
C ASN A 218 26.47 -11.03 -9.70
N HIS A 219 25.22 -11.51 -9.79
CA HIS A 219 24.87 -12.87 -9.34
C HIS A 219 25.60 -13.98 -10.12
N ILE A 220 25.87 -13.78 -11.42
CA ILE A 220 26.71 -14.70 -12.21
C ILE A 220 28.15 -14.71 -11.67
N LEU A 221 28.72 -13.54 -11.36
CA LEU A 221 30.09 -13.42 -10.85
C LEU A 221 30.29 -14.15 -9.51
N ILE A 222 29.30 -14.10 -8.63
CA ILE A 222 29.36 -14.74 -7.31
C ILE A 222 28.88 -16.21 -7.31
N LEU A 223 28.33 -16.71 -8.42
CA LEU A 223 27.83 -18.08 -8.53
C LEU A 223 28.88 -19.16 -8.19
N PRO A 224 30.15 -19.11 -8.67
CA PRO A 224 31.16 -20.12 -8.34
C PRO A 224 31.68 -19.97 -6.91
N TYR A 225 31.69 -18.76 -6.36
CA TYR A 225 32.18 -18.44 -5.03
C TYR A 225 31.19 -17.52 -4.31
N PRO A 226 30.13 -18.10 -3.71
CA PRO A 226 29.11 -17.35 -2.98
C PRO A 226 29.75 -16.44 -1.92
N SER A 227 29.45 -15.15 -1.97
CA SER A 227 30.10 -14.13 -1.12
C SER A 227 29.15 -12.98 -0.81
N SER A 228 29.51 -12.12 0.16
CA SER A 228 28.73 -10.94 0.57
C SER A 228 28.48 -9.93 -0.56
N LEU A 229 29.14 -10.07 -1.72
CA LEU A 229 28.90 -9.28 -2.91
C LEU A 229 27.45 -9.39 -3.43
N TRP A 230 26.66 -10.39 -2.98
CA TRP A 230 25.22 -10.48 -3.29
C TRP A 230 24.41 -9.23 -2.86
N ILE A 231 24.88 -8.48 -1.86
CA ILE A 231 24.27 -7.22 -1.41
C ILE A 231 24.23 -6.18 -2.52
N ILE A 232 25.26 -6.15 -3.37
CA ILE A 232 25.31 -5.27 -4.54
C ILE A 232 24.14 -5.60 -5.46
N SER A 233 23.89 -6.89 -5.72
CA SER A 233 22.76 -7.30 -6.54
C SER A 233 21.42 -6.90 -5.93
N MET A 234 21.20 -7.15 -4.64
CA MET A 234 19.95 -6.76 -3.97
C MET A 234 19.72 -5.26 -3.97
N SER A 235 20.80 -4.49 -3.81
CA SER A 235 20.74 -3.04 -3.83
C SER A 235 20.40 -2.53 -5.24
N LEU A 236 21.03 -3.07 -6.28
CA LEU A 236 20.71 -2.77 -7.68
C LEU A 236 19.25 -3.09 -8.01
N MET A 237 18.73 -4.22 -7.53
CA MET A 237 17.32 -4.56 -7.68
C MET A 237 16.40 -3.60 -6.94
N GLY A 238 16.73 -3.26 -5.69
CA GLY A 238 15.96 -2.32 -4.88
C GLY A 238 15.80 -0.98 -5.59
N ILE A 239 16.89 -0.41 -6.14
CA ILE A 239 16.77 0.80 -6.95
C ILE A 239 15.96 0.56 -8.21
N SER A 240 16.22 -0.55 -8.92
CA SER A 240 15.52 -0.82 -10.16
C SER A 240 14.01 -0.77 -9.93
N PHE A 241 13.54 -1.40 -8.86
CA PHE A 241 12.15 -1.37 -8.46
C PHE A 241 11.69 0.01 -8.01
N LEU A 242 12.53 0.82 -7.36
CA LEU A 242 12.23 2.24 -7.10
C LEU A 242 12.03 3.03 -8.39
N TYR A 243 12.94 2.90 -9.36
CA TYR A 243 12.85 3.60 -10.65
C TYR A 243 11.65 3.13 -11.47
N ALA A 244 11.38 1.82 -11.51
CA ALA A 244 10.22 1.27 -12.19
C ALA A 244 8.90 1.66 -11.49
N ASN A 245 8.88 1.73 -10.16
CA ASN A 245 7.73 2.25 -9.41
C ASN A 245 7.50 3.73 -9.72
N VAL A 246 8.55 4.55 -9.71
CA VAL A 246 8.44 5.95 -10.13
C VAL A 246 8.00 6.04 -11.59
N ALA A 247 8.52 5.21 -12.49
CA ALA A 247 8.19 5.27 -13.91
C ALA A 247 6.73 4.94 -14.22
N THR A 248 6.03 4.24 -13.32
CA THR A 248 4.67 3.74 -13.51
C THR A 248 3.66 4.50 -12.66
N SER A 249 3.94 4.66 -11.37
CA SER A 249 3.06 5.32 -10.41
C SER A 249 3.01 6.83 -10.62
N TYR A 250 4.14 7.48 -10.91
CA TYR A 250 4.15 8.92 -11.18
C TYR A 250 3.33 9.26 -12.42
N THR A 251 3.54 8.52 -13.51
CA THR A 251 2.81 8.74 -14.77
C THR A 251 1.31 8.48 -14.58
N PHE A 252 0.95 7.42 -13.85
CA PHE A 252 -0.45 7.14 -13.52
C PHE A 252 -1.10 8.28 -12.71
N LEU A 253 -0.46 8.71 -11.62
CA LEU A 253 -1.00 9.78 -10.77
C LEU A 253 -1.16 11.10 -11.53
N VAL A 254 -0.21 11.46 -12.39
CA VAL A 254 -0.29 12.66 -13.24
C VAL A 254 -1.44 12.55 -14.25
N ASN A 255 -1.60 11.39 -14.91
CA ASN A 255 -2.67 11.17 -15.88
C ASN A 255 -4.07 11.26 -15.25
N VAL A 256 -4.15 10.93 -13.96
CA VAL A 256 -5.38 10.99 -13.17
C VAL A 256 -5.64 12.40 -12.58
N GLY A 257 -4.74 13.36 -12.80
CA GLY A 257 -4.92 14.77 -12.43
C GLY A 257 -4.20 15.21 -11.15
N VAL A 258 -3.33 14.37 -10.58
CA VAL A 258 -2.47 14.78 -9.45
C VAL A 258 -1.39 15.74 -9.93
N GLN A 259 -1.13 16.81 -9.16
CA GLN A 259 -0.04 17.74 -9.46
C GLN A 259 1.31 17.01 -9.52
N LYS A 260 2.15 17.32 -10.50
CA LYS A 260 3.44 16.63 -10.76
C LYS A 260 4.32 16.49 -9.51
N ASN A 261 4.49 17.56 -8.73
CA ASN A 261 5.31 17.53 -7.51
C ASN A 261 4.71 16.61 -6.44
N LEU A 262 3.40 16.64 -6.27
CA LEU A 262 2.69 15.79 -5.32
C LEU A 262 2.73 14.32 -5.77
N ALA A 263 2.52 14.04 -7.05
CA ALA A 263 2.60 12.70 -7.62
C ALA A 263 3.98 12.07 -7.38
N TYR A 264 5.04 12.82 -7.68
CA TYR A 264 6.42 12.37 -7.45
C TYR A 264 6.70 12.16 -5.95
N GLY A 265 6.30 13.12 -5.11
CA GLY A 265 6.46 13.04 -3.66
C GLY A 265 5.74 11.83 -3.06
N VAL A 266 4.49 11.57 -3.46
CA VAL A 266 3.70 10.42 -2.99
C VAL A 266 4.36 9.10 -3.37
N THR A 267 4.80 8.95 -4.63
CA THR A 267 5.46 7.70 -5.06
C THR A 267 6.77 7.45 -4.30
N VAL A 268 7.62 8.47 -4.16
CA VAL A 268 8.88 8.33 -3.42
C VAL A 268 8.63 8.07 -1.94
N PHE A 269 7.67 8.78 -1.33
CA PHE A 269 7.32 8.60 0.08
C PHE A 269 6.80 7.19 0.37
N LEU A 270 5.92 6.66 -0.49
CA LEU A 270 5.40 5.29 -0.35
C LEU A 270 6.51 4.24 -0.41
N SER A 271 7.55 4.45 -1.21
CA SER A 271 8.70 3.55 -1.23
C SER A 271 9.62 3.77 -0.02
N ALA A 272 9.83 5.02 0.39
CA ALA A 272 10.69 5.37 1.51
C ALA A 272 10.18 4.85 2.85
N ILE A 273 8.85 4.76 3.05
CA ILE A 273 8.25 4.33 4.32
C ILE A 273 8.66 2.91 4.75
N VAL A 274 9.12 2.07 3.81
CA VAL A 274 9.61 0.71 4.10
C VAL A 274 11.11 0.60 3.94
N VAL A 275 11.68 1.21 2.90
CA VAL A 275 13.13 1.16 2.66
C VAL A 275 13.91 1.87 3.76
N VAL A 276 13.45 3.04 4.23
CA VAL A 276 14.20 3.85 5.20
C VAL A 276 14.25 3.19 6.58
N PRO A 277 13.15 2.75 7.21
CA PRO A 277 13.21 2.06 8.50
C PRO A 277 14.08 0.80 8.42
N PHE A 278 14.01 0.09 7.29
CA PHE A 278 14.85 -1.06 7.05
C PHE A 278 16.34 -0.73 7.03
N VAL A 279 16.77 0.18 6.15
CA VAL A 279 18.18 0.58 6.03
C VAL A 279 18.69 1.18 7.35
N ALA A 280 17.89 2.04 8.00
CA ALA A 280 18.24 2.64 9.28
C ALA A 280 18.43 1.57 10.37
N SER A 281 17.49 0.63 10.52
CA SER A 281 17.60 -0.43 11.52
C SER A 281 18.87 -1.28 11.35
N ARG A 282 19.31 -1.51 10.10
CA ARG A 282 20.53 -2.27 9.82
C ARG A 282 21.80 -1.49 10.10
N ILE A 283 21.87 -0.23 9.70
CA ILE A 283 23.00 0.64 10.04
C ILE A 283 23.13 0.74 11.57
N LEU A 284 22.02 0.98 12.26
CA LEU A 284 22.00 1.08 13.71
C LEU A 284 22.39 -0.26 14.38
N ALA A 285 21.94 -1.41 13.85
CA ALA A 285 22.36 -2.72 14.35
C ALA A 285 23.86 -3.00 14.18
N GLY A 286 24.53 -2.39 13.19
CA GLY A 286 25.99 -2.45 13.07
C GLY A 286 26.73 -1.53 14.04
N VAL A 287 26.11 -0.41 14.44
CA VAL A 287 26.71 0.60 15.34
C VAL A 287 26.53 0.21 16.82
N PHE A 288 25.35 -0.29 17.19
CA PHE A 288 25.04 -0.68 18.56
C PHE A 288 25.39 -2.16 18.77
N LEU A 289 26.45 -2.41 19.54
CA LEU A 289 26.96 -3.76 19.86
C LEU A 289 25.98 -4.60 20.72
N THR A 290 24.97 -3.97 21.31
CA THR A 290 23.89 -4.63 22.05
C THR A 290 22.67 -4.84 21.17
N SER A 291 22.23 -6.08 21.03
CA SER A 291 21.12 -6.46 20.15
C SER A 291 19.73 -6.30 20.78
N MET A 292 19.60 -6.18 22.10
CA MET A 292 18.32 -6.07 22.81
C MET A 292 18.22 -4.81 23.66
N PHE A 293 17.14 -4.05 23.47
CA PHE A 293 16.78 -2.86 24.24
C PHE A 293 15.38 -3.05 24.80
N VAL A 294 15.25 -3.34 26.10
CA VAL A 294 13.95 -3.55 26.75
C VAL A 294 13.53 -2.28 27.46
N GLU A 295 12.42 -1.68 27.05
CA GLU A 295 11.85 -0.47 27.66
C GLU A 295 10.32 -0.53 27.66
N ILE A 296 9.75 -1.09 28.74
CA ILE A 296 8.31 -1.35 28.87
C ILE A 296 7.51 -0.03 28.91
N GLY A 297 8.02 1.00 29.60
CA GLY A 297 7.31 2.27 29.74
C GLY A 297 7.04 2.94 28.39
N ALA A 298 8.08 3.04 27.55
CA ALA A 298 7.95 3.57 26.20
C ALA A 298 6.96 2.76 25.36
N LYS A 299 6.99 1.42 25.43
CA LYS A 299 6.05 0.54 24.74
C LYS A 299 4.59 0.78 25.12
N VAL A 300 4.30 0.84 26.42
CA VAL A 300 2.95 1.10 26.92
C VAL A 300 2.43 2.43 26.39
N ILE A 301 3.25 3.48 26.40
CA ILE A 301 2.90 4.80 25.87
C ILE A 301 2.63 4.74 24.36
N ILE A 302 3.48 4.05 23.61
CA ILE A 302 3.39 3.92 22.15
C ILE A 302 2.11 3.19 21.73
N HIS A 303 1.81 2.05 22.35
CA HIS A 303 0.59 1.27 22.08
C HIS A 303 -0.67 2.02 22.53
N LEU A 304 -0.64 2.70 23.68
CA LEU A 304 -1.76 3.55 24.11
C LEU A 304 -2.02 4.69 23.12
N ALA A 305 -0.97 5.38 22.67
CA ALA A 305 -1.10 6.45 21.68
C ALA A 305 -1.63 5.93 20.33
N ALA A 306 -1.17 4.75 19.88
CA ALA A 306 -1.67 4.09 18.68
C ALA A 306 -3.16 3.72 18.81
N ALA A 307 -3.58 3.19 19.97
CA ALA A 307 -4.96 2.87 20.25
C ALA A 307 -5.87 4.11 20.19
N ILE A 308 -5.44 5.20 20.84
CA ILE A 308 -6.16 6.48 20.86
C ILE A 308 -6.30 7.02 19.43
N LEU A 309 -5.22 7.02 18.65
CA LEU A 309 -5.26 7.49 17.27
C LEU A 309 -6.20 6.66 16.40
N ALA A 310 -6.12 5.33 16.48
CA ALA A 310 -7.00 4.43 15.74
C ALA A 310 -8.47 4.66 16.12
N GLY A 311 -8.76 4.76 17.42
CA GLY A 311 -10.11 4.96 17.94
C GLY A 311 -10.70 6.32 17.59
N ALA A 312 -9.92 7.39 17.79
CA ALA A 312 -10.32 8.75 17.42
C ALA A 312 -10.55 8.89 15.91
N SER A 313 -9.70 8.24 15.10
CA SER A 313 -9.88 8.19 13.64
C SER A 313 -11.14 7.44 13.26
N ALA A 314 -11.37 6.25 13.84
CA ALA A 314 -12.59 5.47 13.61
C ALA A 314 -13.85 6.28 13.95
N TYR A 315 -13.84 7.00 15.08
CA TYR A 315 -14.93 7.89 15.48
C TYR A 315 -15.14 9.04 14.47
N ALA A 316 -14.06 9.73 14.07
CA ALA A 316 -14.14 10.83 13.11
C ALA A 316 -14.67 10.37 11.73
N PHE A 317 -14.24 9.19 11.27
CA PHE A 317 -14.76 8.58 10.04
C PHE A 317 -16.23 8.18 10.19
N HIS A 318 -16.62 7.61 11.33
CA HIS A 318 -18.00 7.23 11.60
C HIS A 318 -18.92 8.45 11.60
N ASP A 319 -18.55 9.53 12.29
CA ASP A 319 -19.38 10.73 12.36
C ASP A 319 -19.56 11.37 10.99
N ARG A 320 -18.49 11.42 10.18
CA ARG A 320 -18.56 11.89 8.80
C ARG A 320 -19.49 11.05 7.91
N ILE A 321 -19.52 9.72 8.06
CA ILE A 321 -20.37 8.85 7.23
C ILE A 321 -21.85 9.18 7.37
N LYS A 322 -22.30 9.66 8.55
CA LYS A 322 -23.69 10.07 8.78
C LYS A 322 -24.13 11.16 7.81
N TYR A 323 -23.23 12.10 7.49
CA TYR A 323 -23.51 13.26 6.65
C TYR A 323 -23.06 13.08 5.20
N ARG A 324 -22.00 12.32 4.95
CA ARG A 324 -21.47 12.02 3.61
C ARG A 324 -21.13 10.53 3.50
N PRO A 325 -22.09 9.69 3.08
CA PRO A 325 -21.83 8.26 2.94
C PRO A 325 -20.79 8.03 1.84
N SER A 326 -19.73 7.30 2.17
CA SER A 326 -18.70 6.87 1.23
C SER A 326 -18.69 5.35 1.14
N PRO A 327 -18.97 4.76 -0.04
CA PRO A 327 -18.87 3.32 -0.26
C PRO A 327 -17.44 2.85 0.04
N GLY A 328 -17.29 1.89 0.97
CA GLY A 328 -16.00 1.34 1.40
C GLY A 328 -15.46 1.90 2.73
N GLN A 329 -15.85 3.10 3.15
CA GLN A 329 -15.31 3.74 4.37
C GLN A 329 -15.73 3.02 5.66
N MET A 330 -16.88 2.35 5.66
CA MET A 330 -17.32 1.49 6.78
C MET A 330 -16.30 0.39 7.11
N TRP A 331 -15.69 -0.20 6.09
CA TRP A 331 -14.69 -1.26 6.26
C TRP A 331 -13.39 -0.72 6.86
N ILE A 332 -12.97 0.48 6.45
CA ILE A 332 -11.83 1.16 7.07
C ILE A 332 -12.11 1.46 8.55
N ILE A 333 -13.33 1.87 8.92
CA ILE A 333 -13.71 2.06 10.33
C ILE A 333 -13.62 0.76 11.11
N ILE A 334 -14.16 -0.34 10.57
CA ILE A 334 -14.09 -1.67 11.19
C ILE A 334 -12.62 -2.06 11.46
N LEU A 335 -11.74 -1.82 10.49
CA LEU A 335 -10.32 -2.14 10.63
C LEU A 335 -9.63 -1.24 11.67
N LEU A 336 -9.96 0.04 11.73
CA LEU A 336 -9.42 0.94 12.75
C LEU A 336 -9.92 0.56 14.16
N LEU A 337 -11.18 0.17 14.32
CA LEU A 337 -11.70 -0.33 15.59
C LEU A 337 -11.02 -1.63 16.03
N TYR A 338 -10.73 -2.52 15.08
CA TYR A 338 -9.91 -3.70 15.33
C TYR A 338 -8.53 -3.30 15.89
N TRP A 339 -7.83 -2.38 15.21
CA TRP A 339 -6.52 -1.92 15.66
C TRP A 339 -6.60 -1.21 17.02
N THR A 340 -7.66 -0.44 17.32
CA THR A 340 -7.88 0.09 18.67
C THR A 340 -7.88 -1.01 19.72
N ALA A 341 -8.64 -2.09 19.51
CA ALA A 341 -8.70 -3.20 20.43
C ALA A 341 -7.35 -3.95 20.52
N ALA A 342 -6.69 -4.18 19.39
CA ALA A 342 -5.41 -4.85 19.32
C ALA A 342 -4.31 -4.11 20.11
N GLU A 343 -4.21 -2.79 19.93
CA GLU A 343 -3.24 -1.94 20.62
C GLU A 343 -3.50 -1.88 22.13
N ILE A 344 -4.76 -1.84 22.57
CA ILE A 344 -5.12 -1.94 23.99
C ILE A 344 -4.69 -3.29 24.57
N VAL A 345 -4.90 -4.39 23.83
CA VAL A 345 -4.47 -5.72 24.30
C VAL A 345 -2.94 -5.81 24.35
N LEU A 346 -2.21 -5.26 23.38
CA LEU A 346 -0.75 -5.21 23.40
C LEU A 346 -0.23 -4.43 24.61
N MET A 347 -0.82 -3.26 24.89
CA MET A 347 -0.55 -2.49 26.10
C MET A 347 -0.80 -3.32 27.37
N ALA A 348 -1.96 -3.97 27.46
CA ALA A 348 -2.35 -4.75 28.64
C ALA A 348 -1.55 -6.05 28.81
N SER A 349 -1.04 -6.64 27.74
CA SER A 349 -0.31 -7.92 27.77
C SER A 349 0.93 -7.87 28.66
N HIS A 350 1.57 -6.70 28.76
CA HIS A 350 2.75 -6.47 29.61
C HIS A 350 2.42 -6.46 31.11
N ILE A 351 1.13 -6.33 31.47
CA ILE A 351 0.63 -6.30 32.86
C ILE A 351 0.08 -7.68 33.27
N LEU A 352 -0.21 -8.55 32.31
CA LEU A 352 -0.82 -9.85 32.57
C LEU A 352 0.22 -10.90 33.01
N PRO A 353 -0.08 -11.70 34.06
CA PRO A 353 0.78 -12.81 34.46
C PRO A 353 0.83 -13.87 33.35
N GLY A 354 2.04 -14.22 32.90
CA GLY A 354 2.27 -15.21 31.82
C GLY A 354 3.06 -14.68 30.62
N TYR A 355 3.29 -13.37 30.54
CA TYR A 355 4.26 -12.79 29.60
C TYR A 355 5.55 -12.48 30.34
N SER A 356 6.68 -12.99 29.85
CA SER A 356 7.98 -12.52 30.28
C SER A 356 8.15 -11.06 29.87
N ILE A 357 8.84 -10.28 30.69
CA ILE A 357 9.19 -8.87 30.43
C ILE A 357 9.84 -8.69 29.03
N GLU A 358 10.48 -9.73 28.53
CA GLU A 358 11.21 -9.76 27.27
C GLU A 358 10.39 -10.25 26.05
N VAL A 359 9.08 -10.53 26.17
CA VAL A 359 8.31 -11.09 25.04
C VAL A 359 6.96 -10.37 24.85
N GLU A 360 6.82 -9.71 23.71
CA GLU A 360 5.55 -9.17 23.21
C GLU A 360 4.80 -10.26 22.43
N THR A 361 3.48 -10.33 22.60
CA THR A 361 2.65 -11.26 21.83
C THR A 361 2.56 -10.87 20.35
N LYS A 362 2.70 -11.87 19.46
CA LYS A 362 2.46 -11.73 18.02
C LYS A 362 0.99 -11.87 17.61
N VAL A 363 0.11 -12.35 18.49
CA VAL A 363 -1.30 -12.68 18.15
C VAL A 363 -2.09 -11.49 17.60
N PRO A 364 -2.03 -10.28 18.20
CA PRO A 364 -2.76 -9.13 17.67
C PRO A 364 -2.32 -8.77 16.23
N TYR A 365 -1.05 -8.96 15.88
CA TYR A 365 -0.58 -8.70 14.52
C TYR A 365 -1.02 -9.78 13.52
N ILE A 366 -1.05 -11.04 13.93
CA ILE A 366 -1.55 -12.15 13.10
C ILE A 366 -3.02 -11.91 12.74
N PHE A 367 -3.87 -11.67 13.73
CA PHE A 367 -5.28 -11.37 13.49
C PHE A 367 -5.46 -10.05 12.72
N GLY A 368 -4.61 -9.06 12.94
CA GLY A 368 -4.61 -7.81 12.19
C GLY A 368 -4.28 -8.01 10.71
N ALA A 369 -3.36 -8.92 10.40
CA ALA A 369 -3.05 -9.31 9.03
C ALA A 369 -4.23 -10.02 8.35
N PHE A 370 -4.92 -10.94 9.04
CA PHE A 370 -6.16 -11.56 8.56
C PHE A 370 -7.29 -10.54 8.35
N ALA A 371 -7.54 -9.69 9.35
CA ALA A 371 -8.56 -8.66 9.28
C ALA A 371 -8.29 -7.72 8.10
N SER A 372 -7.05 -7.25 7.93
CA SER A 372 -6.64 -6.40 6.81
C SER A 372 -6.82 -7.08 5.46
N ALA A 373 -6.43 -8.36 5.35
CA ALA A 373 -6.51 -9.14 4.12
C ALA A 373 -7.95 -9.40 3.66
N ILE A 374 -8.92 -9.38 4.57
CA ILE A 374 -10.34 -9.54 4.27
C ILE A 374 -11.01 -8.18 4.05
N VAL A 375 -10.81 -7.25 4.99
CA VAL A 375 -11.56 -5.99 5.08
C VAL A 375 -11.15 -5.01 3.99
N ILE A 376 -9.88 -4.95 3.60
CA ILE A 376 -9.40 -4.01 2.57
C ILE A 376 -9.90 -4.40 1.17
N PRO A 377 -9.83 -5.67 0.72
CA PRO A 377 -10.49 -6.07 -0.52
C PRO A 377 -12.00 -5.82 -0.53
N MET A 378 -12.67 -6.00 0.61
CA MET A 378 -14.09 -5.63 0.75
C MET A 378 -14.31 -4.12 0.59
N ALA A 379 -13.42 -3.28 1.14
CA ALA A 379 -13.43 -1.84 0.92
C ALA A 379 -13.28 -1.48 -0.57
N VAL A 380 -12.29 -2.07 -1.25
CA VAL A 380 -12.07 -1.91 -2.70
C VAL A 380 -13.32 -2.29 -3.50
N ARG A 381 -13.86 -3.49 -3.26
CA ARG A 381 -15.05 -3.98 -3.97
C ARG A 381 -16.25 -3.05 -3.77
N ARG A 382 -16.45 -2.54 -2.55
CA ARG A 382 -17.56 -1.63 -2.25
C ARG A 382 -17.40 -0.24 -2.84
N THR A 383 -16.16 0.23 -3.00
CA THR A 383 -15.89 1.49 -3.71
C THR A 383 -16.10 1.35 -5.21
N LEU A 384 -15.77 0.20 -5.80
CA LEU A 384 -15.98 -0.08 -7.23
C LEU A 384 -17.45 -0.36 -7.58
N SER A 385 -18.19 -1.01 -6.68
CA SER A 385 -19.60 -1.37 -6.88
C SER A 385 -20.43 -0.84 -5.72
N PRO A 386 -20.74 0.46 -5.70
CA PRO A 386 -21.54 1.06 -4.65
C PRO A 386 -22.96 0.51 -4.72
N GLN A 387 -23.31 -0.43 -3.84
CA GLN A 387 -24.70 -0.82 -3.66
C GLN A 387 -25.46 0.36 -3.06
N LYS A 388 -26.73 0.53 -3.48
CA LYS A 388 -27.69 1.45 -2.83
C LYS A 388 -27.89 0.98 -1.39
N SER A 389 -27.03 1.48 -0.49
CA SER A 389 -27.01 1.10 0.92
C SER A 389 -28.23 1.70 1.60
N LYS A 390 -29.21 0.86 1.97
CA LYS A 390 -30.18 1.25 3.01
C LYS A 390 -29.39 1.65 4.27
N GLN A 391 -29.82 2.68 4.99
CA GLN A 391 -29.25 3.05 6.29
C GLN A 391 -29.36 1.86 7.24
N ARG A 392 -28.30 1.05 7.34
CA ARG A 392 -28.21 -0.01 8.37
C ARG A 392 -28.00 0.65 9.72
N LYS A 393 -28.41 -0.02 10.80
CA LYS A 393 -28.04 0.37 12.18
C LYS A 393 -26.53 0.17 12.37
N LEU A 394 -25.73 1.17 11.96
CA LEU A 394 -24.27 1.09 11.92
C LEU A 394 -23.64 0.90 13.30
N THR A 395 -24.27 1.44 14.36
CA THR A 395 -23.76 1.37 15.75
C THR A 395 -23.58 -0.06 16.26
N GLN A 396 -24.53 -0.97 15.98
CA GLN A 396 -24.45 -2.37 16.42
C GLN A 396 -23.26 -3.10 15.79
N VAL A 397 -22.97 -2.82 14.52
CA VAL A 397 -21.84 -3.45 13.82
C VAL A 397 -20.50 -3.03 14.43
N TYR A 398 -20.37 -1.76 14.84
CA TYR A 398 -19.13 -1.27 15.46
C TYR A 398 -18.90 -1.85 16.86
N ILE A 399 -19.95 -1.93 17.69
CA ILE A 399 -19.86 -2.56 19.01
C ILE A 399 -19.50 -4.04 18.86
N LEU A 400 -20.18 -4.74 17.94
CA LEU A 400 -19.89 -6.15 17.67
C LEU A 400 -18.48 -6.36 17.13
N THR A 401 -17.94 -5.41 16.36
CA THR A 401 -16.54 -5.44 15.91
C THR A 401 -15.56 -5.38 17.07
N LEU A 402 -15.76 -4.48 18.04
CA LEU A 402 -14.89 -4.37 19.22
C LEU A 402 -14.93 -5.65 20.06
N ILE A 403 -16.14 -6.15 20.35
CA ILE A 403 -16.32 -7.40 21.11
C ILE A 403 -15.66 -8.58 20.38
N PHE A 404 -15.93 -8.71 19.07
CA PHE A 404 -15.33 -9.75 18.25
C PHE A 404 -13.80 -9.66 18.24
N SER A 405 -13.23 -8.45 18.16
CA SER A 405 -11.78 -8.25 18.14
C SER A 405 -11.13 -8.72 19.45
N ILE A 406 -11.71 -8.36 20.59
CA ILE A 406 -11.23 -8.79 21.91
C ILE A 406 -11.34 -10.32 22.03
N VAL A 407 -12.50 -10.89 21.70
CA VAL A 407 -12.72 -12.34 21.77
C VAL A 407 -11.76 -13.10 20.84
N ALA A 408 -11.55 -12.62 19.62
CA ALA A 408 -10.66 -13.26 18.65
C ALA A 408 -9.20 -13.23 19.12
N ILE A 409 -8.73 -12.11 19.68
CA ILE A 409 -7.36 -12.01 20.22
C ILE A 409 -7.19 -12.93 21.43
N THR A 410 -8.14 -12.91 22.38
CA THR A 410 -8.08 -13.77 23.57
C THR A 410 -8.11 -15.26 23.19
N ALA A 411 -8.99 -15.66 22.27
CA ALA A 411 -9.01 -17.03 21.75
C ALA A 411 -7.71 -17.37 21.02
N GLY A 412 -7.15 -16.40 20.28
CA GLY A 412 -5.85 -16.50 19.62
C GLY A 412 -4.69 -16.78 20.58
N GLU A 413 -4.69 -16.16 21.76
CA GLU A 413 -3.70 -16.44 22.79
C GLU A 413 -3.80 -17.86 23.33
N VAL A 414 -5.02 -18.35 23.56
CA VAL A 414 -5.23 -19.75 23.95
C VAL A 414 -4.68 -20.69 22.88
N VAL A 415 -4.96 -20.42 21.60
CA VAL A 415 -4.41 -21.20 20.48
C VAL A 415 -2.88 -21.11 20.46
N ARG A 416 -2.29 -19.93 20.66
CA ARG A 416 -0.83 -19.76 20.71
C ARG A 416 -0.20 -20.64 21.79
N ILE A 417 -0.78 -20.68 22.98
CA ILE A 417 -0.28 -21.50 24.09
C ILE A 417 -0.31 -22.99 23.74
N GLN A 418 -1.42 -23.48 23.17
CA GLN A 418 -1.53 -24.87 22.70
C GLN A 418 -0.56 -25.17 21.55
N PHE A 419 -0.35 -24.21 20.66
CA PHE A 419 0.57 -24.40 19.54
C PHE A 419 2.03 -24.46 20.01
N LEU A 420 2.39 -23.62 20.98
CA LEU A 420 3.71 -23.63 21.62
C LEU A 420 3.99 -24.94 22.36
N SER A 421 2.98 -25.54 23.00
CA SER A 421 3.16 -26.82 23.70
C SER A 421 3.35 -28.00 22.75
N ILE A 422 2.71 -27.99 21.57
CA ILE A 422 2.79 -29.07 20.59
C ILE A 422 4.05 -28.98 19.71
N PHE A 423 4.34 -27.79 19.16
CA PHE A 423 5.37 -27.62 18.12
C PHE A 423 6.65 -26.94 18.63
N GLY A 424 6.67 -26.46 19.87
CA GLY A 424 7.79 -25.71 20.44
C GLY A 424 7.91 -24.27 19.92
N LEU A 425 8.82 -23.50 20.53
CA LEU A 425 8.99 -22.07 20.29
C LEU A 425 9.41 -21.74 18.84
N SER A 426 10.34 -22.51 18.28
CA SER A 426 10.91 -22.25 16.95
C SER A 426 9.84 -22.35 15.85
N ALA A 427 9.10 -23.45 15.80
CA ALA A 427 8.07 -23.67 14.78
C ALA A 427 6.89 -22.71 14.92
N ALA A 428 6.46 -22.41 16.15
CA ALA A 428 5.40 -21.42 16.40
C ALA A 428 5.80 -20.00 15.94
N THR A 429 7.06 -19.61 16.16
CA THR A 429 7.59 -18.30 15.76
C THR A 429 7.74 -18.19 14.24
N ALA A 430 8.19 -19.27 13.59
CA ALA A 430 8.27 -19.37 12.14
C ALA A 430 6.90 -19.24 11.46
N ILE A 431 5.90 -19.99 11.95
CA ILE A 431 4.53 -19.98 11.40
C ILE A 431 3.86 -18.61 11.59
N SER A 432 3.97 -18.02 12.78
CA SER A 432 3.42 -16.69 13.05
C SER A 432 4.03 -15.63 12.13
N THR A 433 5.35 -15.65 11.94
CA THR A 433 6.08 -14.74 11.05
C THR A 433 5.66 -14.91 9.58
N ALA A 434 5.54 -16.16 9.12
CA ALA A 434 5.06 -16.48 7.76
C ALA A 434 3.65 -15.95 7.50
N ILE A 435 2.73 -16.14 8.46
CA ILE A 435 1.35 -15.64 8.36
C ILE A 435 1.33 -14.11 8.35
N MET A 436 2.05 -13.47 9.26
CA MET A 436 2.16 -12.00 9.34
C MET A 436 2.67 -11.42 8.03
N LEU A 437 3.76 -11.95 7.45
CA LEU A 437 4.31 -11.47 6.19
C LEU A 437 3.36 -11.70 5.01
N GLY A 438 2.92 -12.95 4.81
CA GLY A 438 2.11 -13.32 3.64
C GLY A 438 0.80 -12.54 3.54
N LEU A 439 0.06 -12.44 4.65
CA LEU A 439 -1.20 -11.70 4.68
C LEU A 439 -1.00 -10.18 4.65
N SER A 440 0.10 -9.67 5.21
CA SER A 440 0.41 -8.24 5.14
C SER A 440 0.76 -7.81 3.72
N TYR A 441 1.48 -8.62 2.94
CA TYR A 441 1.74 -8.31 1.53
C TYR A 441 0.47 -8.31 0.69
N LEU A 442 -0.43 -9.28 0.92
CA LEU A 442 -1.74 -9.29 0.28
C LEU A 442 -2.57 -8.05 0.65
N SER A 443 -2.58 -7.70 1.94
CA SER A 443 -3.26 -6.50 2.46
C SER A 443 -2.70 -5.23 1.86
N LEU A 444 -1.37 -5.13 1.72
CA LEU A 444 -0.68 -4.00 1.13
C LEU A 444 -1.05 -3.83 -0.35
N PHE A 445 -1.07 -4.91 -1.14
CA PHE A 445 -1.51 -4.87 -2.53
C PHE A 445 -2.94 -4.29 -2.64
N ALA A 446 -3.85 -4.81 -1.83
CA ALA A 446 -5.23 -4.35 -1.78
C ALA A 446 -5.33 -2.88 -1.33
N LEU A 447 -4.53 -2.48 -0.34
CA LEU A 447 -4.54 -1.12 0.20
C LEU A 447 -4.00 -0.10 -0.80
N LEU A 448 -2.89 -0.39 -1.47
CA LEU A 448 -2.32 0.50 -2.47
C LEU A 448 -3.29 0.67 -3.64
N THR A 449 -3.92 -0.43 -4.07
CA THR A 449 -5.02 -0.37 -5.06
C THR A 449 -6.16 0.52 -4.56
N TYR A 450 -6.55 0.40 -3.29
CA TYR A 450 -7.58 1.24 -2.67
C TYR A 450 -7.21 2.73 -2.66
N VAL A 451 -5.98 3.07 -2.24
CA VAL A 451 -5.47 4.45 -2.19
C VAL A 451 -5.44 5.07 -3.58
N LEU A 452 -4.98 4.33 -4.59
CA LEU A 452 -4.92 4.81 -5.96
C LEU A 452 -6.32 5.03 -6.55
N LEU A 453 -7.28 4.15 -6.26
CA LEU A 453 -8.68 4.33 -6.65
C LEU A 453 -9.31 5.57 -6.01
N LEU A 454 -9.07 5.78 -4.71
CA LEU A 454 -9.57 6.95 -4.00
C LEU A 454 -8.95 8.25 -4.53
N SER A 455 -7.67 8.21 -4.87
CA SER A 455 -6.94 9.35 -5.46
C SER A 455 -7.48 9.68 -6.86
N SER A 456 -7.90 8.67 -7.61
CA SER A 456 -8.56 8.84 -8.90
C SER A 456 -9.95 9.44 -8.77
N ALA A 457 -10.77 8.90 -7.87
CA ALA A 457 -12.11 9.41 -7.62
C ALA A 457 -12.11 10.87 -7.10
N SER A 458 -11.04 11.31 -6.44
CA SER A 458 -10.91 12.68 -5.91
C SER A 458 -10.32 13.69 -6.91
N GLY A 459 -10.04 13.28 -8.15
CA GLY A 459 -9.38 14.14 -9.15
C GLY A 459 -7.98 14.58 -8.70
N GLY A 460 -7.26 13.69 -8.03
CA GLY A 460 -5.88 13.93 -7.57
C GLY A 460 -5.75 14.82 -6.33
N LYS A 461 -6.85 15.20 -5.67
CA LYS A 461 -6.83 15.93 -4.39
C LYS A 461 -6.78 14.94 -3.23
N LEU A 462 -5.98 15.24 -2.19
CA LEU A 462 -6.03 14.52 -0.93
C LEU A 462 -7.46 14.60 -0.35
N SER A 463 -8.12 13.45 -0.30
CA SER A 463 -9.46 13.33 0.27
C SER A 463 -9.38 12.80 1.69
N PHE A 464 -10.40 13.09 2.50
CA PHE A 464 -10.51 12.49 3.83
C PHE A 464 -10.54 10.95 3.77
N ASN A 465 -11.11 10.37 2.70
CA ASN A 465 -11.13 8.92 2.49
C ASN A 465 -9.72 8.34 2.29
N SER A 466 -8.87 9.02 1.51
CA SER A 466 -7.49 8.58 1.28
C SER A 466 -6.63 8.63 2.54
N LEU A 467 -6.97 9.50 3.51
CA LEU A 467 -6.28 9.50 4.80
C LEU A 467 -6.56 8.27 5.64
N GLY A 468 -7.81 7.77 5.65
CA GLY A 468 -8.14 6.55 6.39
C GLY A 468 -7.35 5.35 5.86
N ALA A 469 -7.22 5.26 4.53
CA ALA A 469 -6.38 4.26 3.90
C ALA A 469 -4.88 4.45 4.21
N GLY A 470 -4.40 5.70 4.18
CA GLY A 470 -3.02 6.03 4.58
C GLY A 470 -2.72 5.66 6.03
N LEU A 471 -3.66 5.90 6.94
CA LEU A 471 -3.52 5.56 8.35
C LEU A 471 -3.46 4.04 8.55
N VAL A 472 -4.35 3.28 7.90
CA VAL A 472 -4.32 1.80 7.90
C VAL A 472 -2.99 1.25 7.37
N SER A 473 -2.33 1.94 6.42
CA SER A 473 -1.04 1.50 5.87
C SER A 473 0.05 1.37 6.93
N VAL A 474 -0.01 2.20 7.97
CA VAL A 474 0.97 2.25 9.06
C VAL A 474 1.04 0.90 9.78
N TRP A 475 -0.11 0.34 10.17
CA TRP A 475 -0.14 -0.96 10.84
C TRP A 475 0.28 -2.12 9.95
N ILE A 476 -0.01 -2.07 8.65
CA ILE A 476 0.47 -3.09 7.71
C ILE A 476 2.00 -3.04 7.61
N VAL A 477 2.58 -1.85 7.47
CA VAL A 477 4.05 -1.67 7.44
C VAL A 477 4.70 -2.10 8.75
N ILE A 478 4.12 -1.72 9.90
CA ILE A 478 4.61 -2.13 11.21
C ILE A 478 4.55 -3.65 11.38
N THR A 479 3.47 -4.28 10.93
CA THR A 479 3.33 -5.75 10.96
C THR A 479 4.42 -6.42 10.14
N ILE A 480 4.75 -5.89 8.95
CA ILE A 480 5.87 -6.40 8.13
C ILE A 480 7.21 -6.21 8.86
N LEU A 481 7.47 -5.03 9.43
CA LEU A 481 8.71 -4.77 10.16
C LEU A 481 8.85 -5.66 11.40
N LYS A 482 7.79 -5.82 12.21
CA LYS A 482 7.75 -6.72 13.38
C LYS A 482 7.84 -8.20 13.01
N ALA A 483 7.49 -8.58 11.78
CA ALA A 483 7.72 -9.93 11.29
C ALA A 483 9.18 -10.16 10.88
N ASN A 484 9.89 -9.12 10.41
CA ASN A 484 11.27 -9.23 9.95
C ASN A 484 12.32 -9.21 11.08
N TYR A 485 11.91 -8.84 12.29
CA TYR A 485 12.80 -8.60 13.41
C TYR A 485 12.32 -9.32 14.66
N ASP A 486 13.27 -9.84 15.43
CA ASP A 486 12.97 -10.40 16.75
C ASP A 486 12.61 -9.29 17.74
N THR A 487 11.82 -9.65 18.76
CA THR A 487 11.33 -8.71 19.76
C THR A 487 12.49 -8.00 20.48
N TRP A 488 12.31 -6.71 20.77
CA TRP A 488 13.27 -5.87 21.49
C TRP A 488 14.60 -5.61 20.77
N THR A 489 14.73 -6.02 19.51
CA THR A 489 15.87 -5.65 18.68
C THR A 489 15.78 -4.21 18.15
N ILE A 490 16.89 -3.66 17.69
CA ILE A 490 16.94 -2.34 17.03
C ILE A 490 15.98 -2.29 15.82
N GLY A 491 15.90 -3.41 15.09
CA GLY A 491 14.92 -3.57 14.01
C GLY A 491 13.48 -3.48 14.50
N TRP A 492 13.17 -4.08 15.64
CA TRP A 492 11.86 -3.92 16.25
C TRP A 492 11.57 -2.46 16.64
N TRP A 493 12.52 -1.78 17.29
CA TRP A 493 12.39 -0.37 17.65
C TRP A 493 12.20 0.56 16.45
N SER A 494 12.75 0.21 15.28
CA SER A 494 12.49 0.97 14.06
C SER A 494 11.00 0.98 13.66
N ALA A 495 10.29 -0.12 13.91
CA ALA A 495 8.85 -0.21 13.70
C ALA A 495 8.09 0.70 14.69
N GLU A 496 8.52 0.72 15.96
CA GLU A 496 7.93 1.56 17.00
C GLU A 496 8.15 3.06 16.72
N ILE A 497 9.36 3.44 16.32
CA ILE A 497 9.69 4.83 15.93
C ILE A 497 8.85 5.26 14.73
N LEU A 498 8.71 4.38 13.72
CA LEU A 498 7.84 4.65 12.58
C LEU A 498 6.38 4.86 13.03
N MET A 499 5.90 4.05 13.99
CA MET A 499 4.57 4.21 14.57
C MET A 499 4.41 5.58 15.24
N ILE A 500 5.38 6.01 16.06
CA ILE A 500 5.37 7.33 16.71
C ILE A 500 5.33 8.46 15.66
N LEU A 501 6.21 8.42 14.67
CA LEU A 501 6.27 9.43 13.62
C LEU A 501 4.96 9.50 12.84
N ALA A 502 4.40 8.34 12.49
CA ALA A 502 3.11 8.25 11.85
C ALA A 502 2.01 8.83 12.75
N ILE A 503 1.99 8.51 14.05
CA ILE A 503 1.01 9.03 15.00
C ILE A 503 1.06 10.55 15.03
N ILE A 504 2.25 11.14 15.17
CA ILE A 504 2.44 12.60 15.19
C ILE A 504 1.90 13.22 13.91
N VAL A 505 2.37 12.75 12.75
CA VAL A 505 2.02 13.31 11.44
C VAL A 505 0.52 13.18 11.16
N PHE A 506 -0.07 11.99 11.35
CA PHE A 506 -1.48 11.78 11.08
C PHE A 506 -2.38 12.51 12.07
N THR A 507 -1.98 12.66 13.33
CA THR A 507 -2.73 13.48 14.30
C THR A 507 -2.80 14.93 13.82
N PHE A 508 -1.68 15.54 13.43
CA PHE A 508 -1.67 16.91 12.90
C PHE A 508 -2.53 17.04 11.64
N ILE A 509 -2.45 16.08 10.72
CA ILE A 509 -3.25 16.08 9.49
C ILE A 509 -4.75 15.96 9.82
N LEU A 510 -5.14 15.04 10.70
CA LEU A 510 -6.53 14.83 11.10
C LEU A 510 -7.11 16.06 11.80
N VAL A 511 -6.38 16.65 12.75
CA VAL A 511 -6.80 17.88 13.45
C VAL A 511 -6.98 19.01 12.46
N ARG A 512 -6.01 19.24 11.55
CA ARG A 512 -6.11 20.27 10.52
C ARG A 512 -7.33 20.04 9.61
N MET A 513 -7.56 18.81 9.17
CA MET A 513 -8.71 18.50 8.32
C MET A 513 -10.04 18.65 9.05
N PHE A 514 -10.10 18.25 10.32
CA PHE A 514 -11.27 18.45 11.16
C PHE A 514 -11.60 19.93 11.32
N ILE A 515 -10.61 20.78 11.62
CA ILE A 515 -10.79 22.24 11.72
C ILE A 515 -11.28 22.81 10.39
N VAL A 516 -10.69 22.41 9.26
CA VAL A 516 -11.08 22.91 7.93
C VAL A 516 -12.50 22.48 7.57
N GLU A 517 -12.87 21.23 7.81
CA GLU A 517 -14.20 20.73 7.47
C GLU A 517 -15.28 21.27 8.43
N SER A 518 -14.97 21.43 9.72
CA SER A 518 -15.84 22.09 10.71
C SER A 518 -16.10 23.56 10.34
N ASN A 519 -15.05 24.30 9.95
CA ASN A 519 -15.23 25.67 9.46
C ASN A 519 -16.07 25.74 8.17
N ARG A 520 -16.00 24.71 7.32
CA ARG A 520 -16.84 24.61 6.12
C ARG A 520 -18.29 24.26 6.45
N SER A 521 -18.55 23.39 7.44
CA SER A 521 -19.91 23.05 7.86
C SER A 521 -20.60 24.27 8.48
N VAL A 522 -19.93 24.98 9.40
CA VAL A 522 -20.46 26.22 9.99
C VAL A 522 -20.78 27.27 8.93
N LYS A 523 -19.90 27.45 7.93
CA LYS A 523 -20.16 28.37 6.81
C LYS A 523 -21.35 27.92 5.95
N ARG A 524 -21.52 26.63 5.72
CA ARG A 524 -22.67 26.09 4.96
C ARG A 524 -23.97 26.20 5.73
N GLU A 525 -23.95 25.92 7.03
CA GLU A 525 -25.09 26.09 7.92
C GLU A 525 -25.54 27.55 7.95
N LYS A 526 -24.60 28.50 8.13
CA LYS A 526 -24.90 29.93 8.04
C LYS A 526 -25.50 30.32 6.68
N ARG A 527 -25.00 29.76 5.57
CA ARG A 527 -25.58 29.99 4.24
C ARG A 527 -26.96 29.36 4.08
N ALA A 528 -27.18 28.16 4.63
CA ALA A 528 -28.47 27.49 4.60
C ALA A 528 -29.51 28.24 5.44
N ILE A 529 -29.13 28.73 6.63
CA ILE A 529 -29.97 29.58 7.48
C ILE A 529 -30.28 30.89 6.76
N ALA A 530 -29.28 31.55 6.17
CA ALA A 530 -29.49 32.79 5.41
C ALA A 530 -30.41 32.57 4.20
N PHE A 531 -30.21 31.47 3.45
CA PHE A 531 -31.06 31.11 2.33
C PHE A 531 -32.47 30.75 2.76
N SER A 532 -32.63 30.01 3.86
CA SER A 532 -33.93 29.69 4.45
C SER A 532 -34.67 30.95 4.92
N LYS A 533 -33.94 31.89 5.52
CA LYS A 533 -34.50 33.18 5.95
C LYS A 533 -34.93 34.04 4.76
N PHE A 534 -34.08 34.09 3.73
CA PHE A 534 -34.41 34.78 2.47
C PHE A 534 -35.66 34.19 1.80
N LEU A 535 -35.76 32.86 1.70
CA LEU A 535 -36.96 32.19 1.19
C LEU A 535 -38.19 32.51 2.05
N SER A 536 -38.06 32.45 3.38
CA SER A 536 -39.16 32.79 4.29
C SER A 536 -39.62 34.24 4.15
N GLU A 537 -38.69 35.18 3.97
CA GLU A 537 -39.01 36.60 3.73
C GLU A 537 -39.69 36.78 2.37
N GLN A 538 -39.23 36.11 1.31
CA GLN A 538 -39.90 36.17 0.00
C GLN A 538 -41.31 35.58 0.03
N ILE A 539 -41.49 34.43 0.66
CA ILE A 539 -42.82 33.82 0.85
C ILE A 539 -43.73 34.78 1.63
N ALA A 540 -43.23 35.36 2.72
CA ALA A 540 -44.01 36.30 3.53
C ALA A 540 -44.37 37.58 2.76
N VAL A 541 -43.46 38.14 1.95
CA VAL A 541 -43.73 39.31 1.10
C VAL A 541 -44.79 38.99 0.06
N HIS A 542 -44.69 37.86 -0.66
CA HIS A 542 -45.69 37.46 -1.64
C HIS A 542 -47.06 37.15 -0.99
N GLN A 543 -47.07 36.54 0.20
CA GLN A 543 -48.31 36.32 0.98
C GLN A 543 -48.93 37.64 1.45
N THR A 544 -48.12 38.61 1.89
CA THR A 544 -48.62 39.93 2.35
C THR A 544 -49.17 40.72 1.17
N ALA A 545 -48.48 40.75 0.03
CA ALA A 545 -48.97 41.39 -1.20
C ALA A 545 -50.29 40.77 -1.70
N ALA A 546 -50.42 39.44 -1.61
CA ALA A 546 -51.67 38.76 -1.94
C ALA A 546 -52.80 39.11 -0.96
N ILE A 547 -52.51 39.18 0.34
CA ILE A 547 -53.48 39.59 1.37
C ILE A 547 -53.91 41.04 1.17
N ASP A 548 -52.98 41.96 0.89
CA ASP A 548 -53.28 43.37 0.63
C ASP A 548 -54.13 43.53 -0.63
N ALA A 549 -53.82 42.78 -1.69
CA ALA A 549 -54.64 42.75 -2.90
C ALA A 549 -56.06 42.22 -2.61
N LEU A 550 -56.20 41.14 -1.82
CA LEU A 550 -57.50 40.60 -1.38
C LEU A 550 -58.26 41.54 -0.43
N SER A 551 -57.57 42.24 0.47
CA SER A 551 -58.16 43.22 1.37
C SER A 551 -58.62 44.48 0.63
N SER A 552 -57.90 44.90 -0.41
CA SER A 552 -58.33 46.00 -1.27
C SER A 552 -59.64 45.69 -2.00
N ILE A 553 -59.84 44.42 -2.38
CA ILE A 553 -61.09 43.92 -2.96
C ILE A 553 -62.23 43.98 -1.93
N SER A 554 -61.98 43.69 -0.66
CA SER A 554 -63.03 43.73 0.37
C SER A 554 -63.47 45.15 0.75
N MET A 555 -62.66 46.17 0.44
CA MET A 555 -62.96 47.58 0.75
C MET A 555 -63.54 48.36 -0.45
N ASP A 556 -63.39 47.87 -1.68
CA ASP A 556 -63.86 48.56 -2.88
C ASP A 556 -65.28 48.10 -3.29
N THR A 557 -66.21 49.05 -3.43
CA THR A 557 -67.65 48.79 -3.66
C THR A 557 -68.04 48.77 -5.14
N LYS A 558 -67.08 48.88 -6.07
CA LYS A 558 -67.32 48.90 -7.52
C LYS A 558 -66.97 47.55 -8.18
N THR A 559 -67.96 46.94 -8.82
CA THR A 559 -67.88 45.59 -9.41
C THR A 559 -67.47 45.60 -10.89
N GLY A 560 -66.75 44.55 -11.30
CA GLY A 560 -66.53 44.18 -12.70
C GLY A 560 -65.09 43.78 -13.01
N ASN A 561 -64.27 44.73 -13.46
CA ASN A 561 -62.95 44.44 -14.04
C ASN A 561 -61.75 44.68 -13.10
N SER A 562 -61.82 45.64 -12.17
CA SER A 562 -60.72 45.89 -11.21
C SER A 562 -60.55 44.75 -10.22
N VAL A 563 -61.68 44.19 -9.75
CA VAL A 563 -61.72 43.05 -8.83
C VAL A 563 -61.08 41.80 -9.45
N LEU A 564 -61.38 41.50 -10.71
CA LEU A 564 -60.78 40.37 -11.44
C LEU A 564 -59.25 40.54 -11.61
N GLY A 565 -58.78 41.76 -11.87
CA GLY A 565 -57.35 42.08 -11.93
C GLY A 565 -56.65 41.87 -10.59
N SER A 566 -57.24 42.36 -9.50
CA SER A 566 -56.68 42.19 -8.14
C SER A 566 -56.70 40.73 -7.66
N VAL A 567 -57.74 39.95 -7.99
CA VAL A 567 -57.79 38.51 -7.67
C VAL A 567 -56.75 37.73 -8.47
N SER A 568 -56.58 38.06 -9.77
CA SER A 568 -55.55 37.45 -10.61
C SER A 568 -54.14 37.74 -10.09
N ASN A 569 -53.88 38.97 -9.64
CA ASN A 569 -52.59 39.35 -9.05
C ASN A 569 -52.35 38.61 -7.72
N ALA A 570 -53.35 38.55 -6.84
CA ALA A 570 -53.26 37.79 -5.59
C ALA A 570 -53.02 36.28 -5.84
N MET A 571 -53.72 35.69 -6.80
CA MET A 571 -53.51 34.28 -7.21
C MET A 571 -52.12 34.06 -7.80
N SER A 572 -51.62 35.00 -8.61
CA SER A 572 -50.26 34.92 -9.18
C SER A 572 -49.19 35.03 -8.09
N ASP A 573 -49.38 35.88 -7.09
CA ASP A 573 -48.43 36.04 -5.98
C ASP A 573 -48.49 34.86 -4.99
N ILE A 574 -49.68 34.28 -4.75
CA ILE A 574 -49.82 33.00 -4.02
C ILE A 574 -49.14 31.86 -4.78
N SER A 575 -49.29 31.79 -6.10
CA SER A 575 -48.62 30.79 -6.92
C SER A 575 -47.10 30.92 -6.85
N ARG A 576 -46.57 32.15 -6.91
CA ARG A 576 -45.13 32.43 -6.78
C ARG A 576 -44.58 32.18 -5.38
N ALA A 577 -45.40 32.29 -4.34
CA ALA A 577 -45.03 31.93 -2.98
C ALA A 577 -44.95 30.41 -2.76
N ASN A 578 -45.59 29.61 -3.62
CA ASN A 578 -45.64 28.15 -3.55
C ASN A 578 -44.58 27.44 -4.41
N GLU A 579 -44.03 28.11 -5.42
CA GLU A 579 -42.85 27.67 -6.20
C GLU A 579 -41.54 27.89 -5.43
#